data_AF-A0A662VT57-F1
#
_entry.id   AF-A0A662VT57-F1
#
_cell.length_a   1.000
_cell.length_b   1.000
_cell.length_c   1.000
_cell.angle_alpha   90.00
_cell.angle_beta   90.00
_cell.angle_gamma   90.00
#
_symmetry.space_group_name_H-M   'P 1'
#
loop_
_entity.id
_entity.type
_entity.pdbx_description
1 polymer ?
#
loop_
_entity_poly.entity_id
_entity_poly.type
_entity_poly.pdbx_seq_one_letter_code
_entity_poly.pdbx_strand_id
1 'polypeptide(L)'
;MNKPVGVLILAALIAFIGVSVIVMGIYFLTFLITPVEGLDRLYTIMVSLVSIGTGGIGIYIAKGLWDLKAWARTASMILLVFAFIGSIGGAVSGKPAPMAVLILSMAFLVYLLRNDVKASFTGSCQIPRETSR
;
A
#
# COMPACT_ATOMS: atom_id res chain seq x y z
N MET A 1 4.13 -5.87 -23.81
CA MET A 1 2.88 -6.01 -23.03
C MET A 1 2.61 -4.69 -22.33
N ASN A 2 1.50 -4.01 -22.65
CA ASN A 2 1.11 -2.81 -21.92
C ASN A 2 0.83 -3.17 -20.46
N LYS A 3 1.55 -2.51 -19.53
CA LYS A 3 1.25 -2.66 -18.11
C LYS A 3 -0.15 -2.06 -17.86
N PRO A 4 -1.05 -2.75 -17.14
CA PRO A 4 -2.38 -2.22 -16.87
C PRO A 4 -2.27 -0.90 -16.10
N VAL A 5 -2.85 0.16 -16.67
CA VAL A 5 -2.70 1.54 -16.15
C VAL A 5 -3.13 1.64 -14.68
N GLY A 6 -4.17 0.92 -14.26
CA GLY A 6 -4.63 0.91 -12.87
C GLY A 6 -3.62 0.31 -11.89
N VAL A 7 -2.81 -0.68 -12.31
CA VAL A 7 -1.71 -1.21 -11.49
C VAL A 7 -0.58 -0.19 -11.38
N LEU A 8 -0.32 0.55 -12.45
CA LEU A 8 0.68 1.63 -12.48
C LEU A 8 0.29 2.77 -11.53
N ILE A 9 -0.97 3.19 -11.57
CA ILE A 9 -1.53 4.19 -10.63
C ILE A 9 -1.43 3.68 -9.20
N LEU A 10 -1.82 2.42 -8.95
CA LEU A 10 -1.74 1.83 -7.61
C LEU A 10 -0.29 1.77 -7.11
N ALA A 11 0.66 1.36 -7.95
CA ALA A 11 2.08 1.32 -7.60
C ALA A 11 2.61 2.72 -7.26
N ALA A 12 2.29 3.73 -8.08
CA ALA A 12 2.68 5.10 -7.83
C ALA A 12 2.07 5.64 -6.52
N LEU A 13 0.80 5.31 -6.24
CA LEU A 13 0.10 5.73 -5.04
C LEU A 13 0.67 5.07 -3.79
N ILE A 14 0.98 3.77 -3.82
CA ILE A 14 1.64 3.07 -2.71
C ILE A 14 3.06 3.60 -2.50
N ALA A 15 3.81 3.89 -3.56
CA ALA A 15 5.13 4.51 -3.45
C ALA A 15 5.03 5.90 -2.79
N PHE A 16 4.09 6.73 -3.23
CA PHE A 16 3.87 8.05 -2.68
C PHE A 16 3.49 8.02 -1.19
N ILE A 17 2.60 7.10 -0.81
CA ILE A 17 2.25 6.87 0.61
C ILE A 17 3.49 6.41 1.38
N GLY A 18 4.24 5.43 0.86
CA GLY A 18 5.45 4.93 1.51
C GLY A 18 6.48 6.03 1.78
N VAL A 19 6.72 6.89 0.79
CA VAL A 19 7.60 8.07 0.96
C VAL A 19 7.03 9.05 1.99
N SER A 20 5.73 9.34 1.94
CA SER A 20 5.09 10.26 2.89
C SER A 20 5.19 9.76 4.34
N VAL A 21 5.06 8.44 4.56
CA VAL A 21 5.20 7.82 5.87
C VAL A 21 6.65 7.88 6.36
N ILE A 22 7.64 7.71 5.48
CA ILE A 22 9.07 7.90 5.83
C ILE A 22 9.32 9.34 6.24
N VAL A 23 8.82 10.32 5.48
CA VAL A 23 8.98 11.75 5.79
C VAL A 23 8.33 12.08 7.14
N MET A 24 7.14 11.55 7.41
CA MET A 24 6.50 11.67 8.72
C MET A 24 7.35 11.03 9.84
N GLY A 25 7.91 9.84 9.62
CA GLY A 25 8.80 9.19 10.58
C GLY A 25 10.06 10.01 10.88
N ILE A 26 10.65 10.63 9.86
CA ILE A 26 11.79 11.54 10.03
C ILE A 26 11.37 12.82 10.77
N TYR A 27 10.17 13.34 10.50
CA TYR A 27 9.61 14.46 11.24
C TYR A 27 9.40 14.12 12.73
N PHE A 28 8.93 12.91 13.06
CA PHE A 28 8.86 12.49 14.47
C PHE A 28 10.22 12.49 15.17
N LEU A 29 11.32 12.24 14.45
CA LEU A 29 12.67 12.34 15.02
C LEU A 29 13.03 13.78 15.42
N THR A 30 12.44 14.82 14.83
CA THR A 30 12.73 16.20 15.25
C THR A 30 12.21 16.48 16.66
N PHE A 31 11.17 15.76 17.11
CA PHE A 31 10.68 15.84 18.50
C PHE A 31 11.64 15.26 19.53
N LEU A 32 12.70 14.54 19.12
CA LEU A 32 13.80 14.20 20.04
C LEU A 32 14.70 15.41 20.38
N ILE A 33 14.71 16.41 19.50
CA ILE A 33 15.53 17.64 19.59
C ILE A 33 14.71 18.74 20.25
N THR A 34 13.45 18.91 19.83
CA THR A 34 12.47 19.80 20.45
C THR A 34 11.45 18.98 21.23
N PRO A 35 11.74 18.63 22.50
CA PRO A 35 10.87 17.77 23.28
C PRO A 35 9.48 18.40 23.41
N VAL A 36 8.48 17.64 23.00
CA VAL A 36 7.07 17.98 23.22
C VAL A 36 6.68 17.43 24.58
N GLU A 37 6.09 18.27 25.43
CA GLU A 37 5.63 17.85 26.76
C GLU A 37 4.66 16.66 26.65
N GLY A 38 4.92 15.61 27.42
CA GLY A 38 4.09 14.40 27.47
C GLY A 38 4.42 13.31 26.45
N LEU A 39 5.41 13.49 25.57
CA LEU A 39 5.83 12.45 24.62
C LEU A 39 7.10 11.74 25.11
N ASP A 40 6.99 10.45 25.42
CA ASP A 40 8.15 9.65 25.83
C ASP A 40 9.15 9.51 24.66
N ARG A 41 10.43 9.70 24.96
CA ARG A 41 11.52 9.66 23.98
C ARG A 41 11.65 8.26 23.38
N LEU A 42 11.47 7.21 24.21
CA LEU A 42 11.53 5.83 23.74
C LEU A 42 10.37 5.52 22.78
N TYR A 43 9.17 5.98 23.12
CA TYR A 43 7.99 5.84 22.26
C TYR A 43 8.20 6.53 20.91
N THR A 44 8.75 7.75 20.92
CA THR A 44 9.01 8.53 19.70
C THR A 44 10.02 7.83 18.78
N ILE A 45 11.09 7.25 19.34
CA ILE A 45 12.07 6.46 18.57
C ILE A 45 11.40 5.23 17.95
N MET A 46 10.61 4.49 18.73
CA MET A 46 9.92 3.29 18.25
C MET A 46 8.93 3.61 17.12
N VAL A 47 8.11 4.65 17.29
CA VAL A 47 7.16 5.09 16.25
C VAL A 47 7.88 5.54 14.99
N SER A 48 9.00 6.26 15.13
CA SER A 48 9.79 6.71 13.98
C SER A 48 10.38 5.53 13.20
N LEU A 49 10.97 4.55 13.90
CA LEU A 49 11.51 3.32 13.32
C LEU A 49 10.42 2.51 12.60
N VAL A 50 9.27 2.31 13.24
CA VAL A 50 8.13 1.58 12.65
C VAL A 50 7.60 2.32 11.41
N SER A 51 7.52 3.65 11.46
CA SER A 51 7.09 4.47 10.32
C SER A 51 8.05 4.33 9.14
N ILE A 52 9.35 4.47 9.38
CA ILE A 52 10.37 4.32 8.32
C ILE A 52 10.35 2.90 7.74
N GLY A 53 10.29 1.88 8.60
CA GLY A 53 10.20 0.48 8.19
C GLY A 53 8.96 0.20 7.34
N THR A 54 7.79 0.65 7.80
CA THR A 54 6.51 0.46 7.11
C THR A 54 6.50 1.20 5.76
N GLY A 55 7.00 2.42 5.70
CA GLY A 55 7.13 3.18 4.47
C GLY A 55 8.09 2.51 3.47
N GLY A 56 9.21 1.95 3.95
CA GLY A 56 10.14 1.16 3.13
C GLY A 56 9.50 -0.11 2.57
N ILE A 57 8.73 -0.83 3.37
CA ILE A 57 7.93 -1.99 2.91
C ILE A 57 6.94 -1.56 1.82
N GLY A 58 6.28 -0.41 1.99
CA GLY A 58 5.38 0.16 0.98
C GLY A 58 6.09 0.41 -0.36
N ILE A 59 7.26 1.04 -0.34
CA ILE A 59 8.07 1.27 -1.56
C ILE A 59 8.49 -0.06 -2.19
N TYR A 60 8.88 -1.06 -1.38
CA TYR A 60 9.24 -2.38 -1.88
C TYR A 60 8.06 -3.09 -2.57
N ILE A 61 6.85 -2.98 -2.02
CA ILE A 61 5.62 -3.50 -2.63
C ILE A 61 5.31 -2.75 -3.93
N ALA A 62 5.45 -1.42 -3.94
CA ALA A 62 5.25 -0.62 -5.15
C ALA A 62 6.20 -1.02 -6.28
N LYS A 63 7.47 -1.30 -5.96
CA LYS A 63 8.43 -1.85 -6.92
C LYS A 63 8.00 -3.24 -7.41
N GLY A 64 7.52 -4.09 -6.51
CA GLY A 64 6.97 -5.40 -6.87
C GLY A 64 5.75 -5.31 -7.80
N LEU A 65 4.87 -4.33 -7.60
CA LEU A 65 3.74 -4.05 -8.49
C LEU A 65 4.20 -3.53 -9.86
N TRP A 66 5.23 -2.67 -9.87
CA TRP A 66 5.83 -2.17 -11.10
C TRP A 66 6.41 -3.29 -11.96
N ASP A 67 7.01 -4.29 -11.30
CA ASP A 67 7.55 -5.50 -11.91
C ASP A 67 6.50 -6.59 -12.16
N LEU A 68 5.21 -6.32 -11.90
CA LEU A 68 4.10 -7.26 -12.07
C LEU A 68 4.29 -8.60 -11.32
N LYS A 69 4.92 -8.57 -10.14
CA LYS A 69 5.17 -9.78 -9.32
C LYS A 69 3.89 -10.22 -8.60
N ALA A 70 3.60 -11.51 -8.63
CA ALA A 70 2.41 -12.09 -8.00
C ALA A 70 2.35 -11.83 -6.48
N TRP A 71 3.48 -11.91 -5.76
CA TRP A 71 3.53 -11.64 -4.31
C TRP A 71 3.16 -10.19 -3.98
N ALA A 72 3.49 -9.23 -4.85
CA ALA A 72 3.20 -7.81 -4.64
C ALA A 72 1.70 -7.53 -4.77
N ARG A 73 0.99 -8.29 -5.61
CA ARG A 73 -0.47 -8.24 -5.70
C ARG A 73 -1.11 -8.64 -4.37
N THR A 74 -0.70 -9.77 -3.80
CA THR A 74 -1.22 -10.28 -2.52
C THR A 74 -0.89 -9.32 -1.37
N ALA A 75 0.34 -8.83 -1.31
CA ALA A 75 0.75 -7.84 -0.30
C ALA A 75 -0.08 -6.54 -0.39
N SER A 76 -0.35 -6.07 -1.61
CA SER A 76 -1.18 -4.88 -1.83
C SER A 76 -2.64 -5.12 -1.43
N MET A 77 -3.19 -6.30 -1.72
CA MET A 77 -4.54 -6.67 -1.26
C MET A 77 -4.62 -6.64 0.27
N ILE A 78 -3.64 -7.23 0.95
CA ILE A 78 -3.58 -7.23 2.41
C ILE A 78 -3.51 -5.80 2.95
N LEU A 79 -2.64 -4.95 2.40
CA LEU A 79 -2.54 -3.54 2.79
C LEU A 79 -3.86 -2.78 2.58
N LEU A 80 -4.54 -3.00 1.46
CA LEU A 80 -5.82 -2.35 1.18
C LEU A 80 -6.92 -2.81 2.15
N VAL A 81 -6.92 -4.07 2.57
CA VAL A 81 -7.84 -4.58 3.61
C VAL A 81 -7.56 -3.91 4.96
N PHE A 82 -6.30 -3.82 5.36
CA PHE A 82 -5.94 -3.11 6.60
C PHE A 82 -6.32 -1.62 6.54
N ALA A 83 -6.06 -0.96 5.41
CA ALA A 83 -6.47 0.42 5.19
C ALA A 83 -8.00 0.57 5.25
N PHE A 84 -8.73 -0.36 4.64
CA PHE A 84 -10.19 -0.38 4.68
C PHE A 84 -10.69 -0.46 6.13
N ILE A 85 -10.22 -1.45 6.90
CA ILE A 85 -10.61 -1.67 8.30
C ILE A 85 -10.25 -0.44 9.17
N GLY A 86 -9.02 0.05 9.06
CA GLY A 86 -8.56 1.20 9.83
C GLY A 86 -9.34 2.48 9.52
N SER A 87 -9.90 2.58 8.32
CA SER A 87 -10.67 3.75 7.90
C SER A 87 -12.13 3.74 8.34
N ILE A 88 -12.69 2.60 8.76
CA ILE A 88 -14.11 2.48 9.16
C ILE A 88 -14.43 3.46 10.29
N GLY A 89 -13.65 3.46 11.37
CA GLY A 89 -13.92 4.32 12.53
C GLY A 89 -13.89 5.81 12.19
N GLY A 90 -12.95 6.22 11.33
CA GLY A 90 -12.86 7.60 10.86
C GLY A 90 -14.00 7.99 9.92
N ALA A 91 -14.43 7.07 9.05
CA ALA A 91 -15.53 7.28 8.11
C ALA A 91 -16.88 7.38 8.84
N VAL A 92 -17.12 6.55 9.86
CA VAL A 92 -18.30 6.62 10.72
C VAL A 92 -18.36 7.96 11.47
N SER A 93 -17.20 8.52 11.81
CA SER A 93 -17.10 9.85 12.43
C SER A 93 -17.36 11.01 11.46
N GLY A 94 -17.74 10.75 10.21
CA GLY A 94 -18.05 11.76 9.20
C GLY A 94 -16.83 12.54 8.68
N LYS A 95 -15.61 12.07 8.96
CA LYS A 95 -14.39 12.75 8.50
C LYS A 95 -14.15 12.45 7.01
N PRO A 96 -13.90 13.47 6.17
CA PRO A 96 -13.80 13.28 4.73
C PRO A 96 -12.58 12.46 4.29
N ALA A 97 -11.44 12.63 4.99
CA ALA A 97 -10.21 11.89 4.67
C ALA A 97 -10.36 10.36 4.81
N PRO A 98 -10.82 9.80 5.96
CA PRO A 98 -11.04 8.36 6.08
C PRO A 98 -12.18 7.85 5.18
N MET A 99 -13.21 8.66 4.88
CA MET A 99 -14.19 8.27 3.86
C MET A 99 -13.53 8.04 2.49
N ALA A 100 -12.66 8.95 2.04
CA ALA A 100 -11.95 8.80 0.78
C ALA A 100 -11.06 7.55 0.75
N VAL A 101 -10.33 7.27 1.83
CA VAL A 101 -9.49 6.06 1.95
C VAL A 101 -10.33 4.79 1.90
N LEU A 102 -11.51 4.78 2.50
CA LEU A 102 -12.42 3.63 2.49
C LEU A 102 -12.93 3.35 1.07
N ILE A 103 -13.37 4.38 0.35
CA ILE A 103 -13.87 4.25 -1.03
C ILE A 103 -12.74 3.81 -1.97
N LEU A 104 -11.57 4.45 -1.88
CA LEU A 104 -10.41 4.12 -2.72
C LEU A 104 -9.92 2.70 -2.47
N SER A 105 -9.81 2.28 -1.21
CA SER A 105 -9.36 0.92 -0.87
C SER A 105 -10.32 -0.13 -1.41
N MET A 106 -11.63 0.09 -1.31
CA MET A 106 -12.64 -0.78 -1.87
C MET A 106 -12.56 -0.85 -3.41
N ALA A 107 -12.43 0.30 -4.09
CA ALA A 107 -12.32 0.36 -5.54
C ALA A 107 -11.08 -0.40 -6.06
N PHE A 108 -9.93 -0.21 -5.42
CA PHE A 108 -8.70 -0.91 -5.80
C PHE A 108 -8.73 -2.41 -5.48
N LEU A 109 -9.40 -2.82 -4.39
CA LEU A 109 -9.61 -4.25 -4.09
C LEU A 109 -10.42 -4.93 -5.18
N VAL A 110 -11.56 -4.34 -5.57
CA VAL A 110 -12.38 -4.87 -6.66
C VAL A 110 -11.61 -4.87 -7.98
N TYR A 111 -10.83 -3.83 -8.25
CA TYR A 111 -9.99 -3.76 -9.45
C TYR A 111 -8.95 -4.87 -9.49
N LEU A 112 -8.21 -5.10 -8.41
CA LEU A 112 -7.21 -6.17 -8.31
C LEU A 112 -7.83 -7.58 -8.36
N LEU A 113 -9.11 -7.72 -8.04
CA LEU A 113 -9.85 -8.98 -8.15
C LEU A 113 -10.32 -9.29 -9.58
N ARG A 114 -10.34 -8.31 -10.51
CA ARG A 114 -10.72 -8.54 -11.91
C ARG A 114 -9.78 -9.53 -12.58
N ASN A 115 -10.35 -10.48 -13.33
CA ASN A 115 -9.60 -11.55 -13.98
C ASN A 115 -8.57 -11.03 -14.99
N ASP A 116 -8.88 -9.93 -15.68
CA ASP A 116 -7.97 -9.27 -16.63
C ASP A 116 -6.69 -8.76 -15.95
N VAL A 117 -6.85 -8.21 -14.73
CA VAL A 117 -5.74 -7.71 -13.93
C VAL A 117 -4.97 -8.89 -13.36
N LYS A 118 -5.64 -9.94 -12.87
CA LYS A 118 -4.99 -11.15 -12.37
C LYS A 118 -4.07 -11.78 -13.42
N ALA A 119 -4.52 -11.85 -14.68
CA ALA A 119 -3.76 -12.42 -15.80
C ALA A 119 -2.42 -11.71 -16.03
N SER A 120 -2.35 -10.40 -15.77
CA SER A 120 -1.12 -9.62 -15.92
C SER A 120 -0.02 -9.96 -14.90
N PHE A 121 -0.39 -10.55 -13.75
CA PHE A 121 0.55 -10.99 -12.70
C PHE A 121 0.91 -12.48 -12.83
N THR A 122 0.21 -13.24 -13.67
CA THR A 122 0.37 -14.69 -13.84
C THR A 122 1.02 -15.06 -15.18
N GLY A 123 1.66 -14.12 -15.88
CA GLY A 123 2.32 -14.33 -17.18
C GLY A 123 3.42 -15.40 -17.24
N SER A 124 3.62 -16.19 -16.18
CA SER A 124 4.48 -17.38 -16.15
C SER A 124 3.71 -18.71 -16.19
N CYS A 125 2.38 -18.72 -16.05
CA CYS A 125 1.59 -19.94 -16.23
C CYS A 125 1.26 -20.11 -17.70
N GLN A 126 2.08 -20.92 -18.38
CA GLN A 126 1.82 -21.47 -19.70
C GLN A 126 0.41 -22.05 -19.75
N ILE A 127 -0.39 -21.59 -20.71
CA ILE A 127 -1.55 -22.34 -21.19
C ILE A 127 -0.96 -23.59 -21.86
N PRO A 128 -1.22 -24.83 -21.38
CA PRO A 128 -0.91 -25.99 -22.19
C PRO A 128 -1.77 -25.85 -23.44
N ARG A 129 -1.11 -25.73 -24.60
CA ARG A 129 -1.81 -25.86 -25.89
C ARG A 129 -2.56 -27.18 -25.84
N GLU A 130 -3.87 -27.14 -26.01
CA GLU A 130 -4.64 -28.29 -26.45
C GLU A 130 -4.00 -28.76 -27.77
N THR A 131 -3.16 -29.79 -27.69
CA THR A 131 -2.84 -30.61 -28.85
C THR A 131 -4.05 -31.50 -29.11
N SER A 132 -4.92 -31.02 -30.00
CA SER A 132 -5.80 -31.89 -30.77
C SER A 132 -4.96 -32.91 -31.52
N ARG A 133 -5.08 -34.19 -31.18
CA ARG A 133 -5.01 -35.32 -32.13
C ARG A 133 -5.51 -36.59 -31.48
#